data_AF-F0GAX9-F1
#
_entry.id   AF-F0GAX9-F1
#
_cell.length_a   1.000
_cell.length_b   1.000
_cell.length_c   1.000
_cell.angle_alpha   90.00
_cell.angle_beta   90.00
_cell.angle_gamma   90.00
#
_symmetry.space_group_name_H-M   'P 1'
#
loop_
_entity.id
_entity.type
_entity.pdbx_description
1 polymer ?
#
loop_
_entity_poly.entity_id
_entity_poly.type
_entity_poly.pdbx_seq_one_letter_code
_entity_poly.pdbx_strand_id
1 'polypeptide(L)' 'SLVSAGMGVALVPQSLRNLRRTGVAYRPLAGEAPVVETGLVWRTGDVSPVLAGFIDVVRAQCAAA' A
#
# COMPACT_ATOMS: atom_id res chain seq x y z
N SER A 1 -12.11 3.12 -14.89
CA SER A 1 -11.05 4.09 -14.56
C SER A 1 -10.83 4.95 -15.78
N LEU A 2 -10.64 6.26 -15.61
CA LEU A 2 -10.34 7.18 -16.71
C LEU A 2 -9.07 6.77 -17.48
N VAL A 3 -8.08 6.20 -16.78
CA VAL A 3 -6.84 5.67 -17.38
C VAL A 3 -7.14 4.52 -18.36
N SER A 4 -8.01 3.58 -17.97
CA SER A 4 -8.41 2.46 -18.84
C SER A 4 -9.26 2.90 -20.03
N ALA A 5 -9.89 4.08 -19.95
CA ALA A 5 -10.62 4.70 -21.05
C ALA A 5 -9.70 5.55 -21.95
N GLY A 6 -8.38 5.53 -21.73
CA GLY A 6 -7.41 6.29 -22.53
C GLY A 6 -7.36 7.78 -22.22
N MET A 7 -8.01 8.24 -21.13
CA MET A 7 -8.10 9.67 -20.80
C MET A 7 -6.87 10.24 -20.06
N GLY A 8 -5.84 9.43 -19.78
CA GLY A 8 -4.60 9.92 -19.18
C GLY A 8 -3.83 8.88 -18.36
N VAL A 9 -2.98 9.38 -17.45
CA VAL A 9 -2.12 8.59 -16.55
C VAL A 9 -2.39 8.96 -15.09
N ALA A 10 -2.07 8.05 -14.17
CA ALA A 10 -2.18 8.27 -12.73
C ALA A 10 -1.00 7.66 -11.99
N LEU A 11 -0.55 8.31 -10.92
CA LEU A 11 0.39 7.73 -9.97
C LEU A 11 -0.38 6.81 -9.01
N VAL A 12 0.18 5.64 -8.74
CA VAL A 12 -0.44 4.64 -7.86
C VAL A 12 0.63 3.99 -6.97
N PRO A 13 0.28 3.62 -5.73
CA PRO A 13 1.12 2.75 -4.92
C PRO A 13 1.43 1.44 -5.63
N GLN A 14 2.63 0.90 -5.41
CA GLN A 14 3.08 -0.35 -6.02
C GLN A 14 2.14 -1.53 -5.74
N SER A 15 1.49 -1.54 -4.57
CA SER A 15 0.55 -2.59 -4.15
C SER A 15 -0.65 -2.74 -5.09
N LEU A 16 -1.06 -1.69 -5.81
CA LEU A 16 -2.18 -1.76 -6.76
C LEU A 16 -1.87 -2.57 -8.02
N ARG A 17 -0.59 -2.87 -8.31
CA ARG A 17 -0.21 -3.71 -9.46
C ARG A 17 -0.90 -5.07 -9.43
N ASN A 18 -1.18 -5.60 -8.24
CA ASN A 18 -1.81 -6.91 -8.05
C ASN A 18 -3.28 -6.93 -8.48
N LEU A 19 -3.93 -5.77 -8.63
CA LEU A 19 -5.33 -5.69 -9.04
C LEU A 19 -5.53 -5.99 -10.55
N ARG A 20 -4.44 -6.01 -11.34
CA ARG A 20 -4.41 -6.37 -12.78
C ARG A 20 -5.61 -5.86 -13.59
N ARG A 21 -5.82 -4.54 -13.57
CA ARG A 21 -6.95 -3.92 -14.27
C ARG A 21 -6.74 -3.97 -15.78
N THR A 22 -7.67 -4.61 -16.50
CA THR A 22 -7.67 -4.67 -17.96
C THR A 22 -7.58 -3.27 -18.57
N GLY A 23 -6.78 -3.11 -19.62
CA GLY A 23 -6.59 -1.83 -20.30
C GLY A 23 -5.66 -0.86 -19.59
N VAL A 24 -4.93 -1.29 -18.54
CA VAL A 24 -3.94 -0.46 -17.83
C VAL A 24 -2.58 -1.15 -17.83
N ALA A 25 -1.54 -0.43 -18.24
CA ALA A 25 -0.15 -0.85 -18.09
C ALA A 25 0.47 -0.13 -16.88
N TYR A 26 0.97 -0.90 -15.91
CA TYR A 26 1.74 -0.35 -14.79
C TYR A 26 3.20 -0.21 -15.19
N ARG A 27 3.79 0.98 -15.01
CA ARG A 27 5.21 1.24 -15.30
C ARG A 27 5.91 1.81 -14.06
N PRO A 28 7.16 1.39 -13.77
CA PRO A 28 7.95 2.00 -12.71
C PRO A 28 8.29 3.46 -13.05
N LEU A 29 8.34 4.32 -12.03
CA LEU A 29 8.88 5.67 -12.19
C LEU A 29 10.40 5.62 -12.25
N ALA A 30 10.99 6.47 -13.08
CA ALA A 30 12.45 6.61 -13.13
C ALA A 30 12.93 7.48 -11.96
N GLY A 31 14.08 7.13 -11.38
CA GLY A 31 14.66 7.84 -10.25
C GLY A 31 13.91 7.55 -8.93
N GLU A 32 14.03 8.48 -8.00
CA GLU A 32 13.40 8.37 -6.68
C GLU A 32 11.89 8.64 -6.79
N ALA A 33 11.08 7.66 -6.36
CA ALA A 33 9.63 7.74 -6.42
C ALA A 33 9.07 8.22 -5.08
N PRO A 34 7.97 9.01 -5.08
CA PRO A 34 7.29 9.35 -3.84
C PRO A 34 6.78 8.07 -3.16
N VAL A 35 7.13 7.92 -1.89
CA VAL A 35 6.70 6.79 -1.07
C VAL A 35 5.41 7.18 -0.36
N VAL A 36 4.44 6.27 -0.37
CA VAL A 36 3.21 6.41 0.42
C VAL A 36 3.41 5.67 1.72
N GLU A 37 3.37 6.40 2.82
CA GLU A 37 3.47 5.83 4.16
C GLU A 37 2.16 5.10 4.53
N THR A 38 2.29 3.94 5.17
CA THR A 38 1.17 3.18 5.72
C THR A 38 1.40 2.98 7.21
N GLY A 39 0.46 3.46 8.02
CA GLY A 39 0.54 3.41 9.48
C GLY A 39 -0.59 2.58 10.09
N LEU A 40 -0.35 2.12 11.32
CA LEU A 40 -1.37 1.54 12.19
C LEU A 40 -1.75 2.57 13.27
N VAL A 41 -3.04 2.71 13.55
CA VAL A 41 -3.55 3.66 14.56
C VAL A 41 -4.56 2.96 15.46
N TRP A 42 -4.42 3.13 16.77
CA TRP A 42 -5.33 2.58 17.77
C TRP A 42 -5.40 3.47 19.02
N ARG A 43 -6.37 3.22 19.90
CA ARG A 43 -6.54 3.94 21.16
C ARG A 43 -5.53 3.43 22.19
N THR A 44 -4.77 4.33 22.83
CA THR A 44 -3.68 3.99 23.76
C THR A 44 -4.12 3.25 25.02
N GLY A 45 -5.38 3.37 25.44
CA GLY A 45 -5.91 2.70 26.64
C GLY A 45 -6.65 1.38 26.38
N ASP A 46 -6.75 0.92 25.13
CA ASP A 46 -7.55 -0.25 24.76
C ASP A 46 -6.74 -1.19 23.86
N VAL A 47 -5.67 -1.75 24.42
CA VAL A 47 -4.84 -2.74 23.75
C VAL A 47 -5.26 -4.13 24.21
N SER A 48 -6.20 -4.71 23.48
CA SER A 48 -6.57 -6.11 23.68
C SER A 48 -5.42 -7.06 23.28
N PRO A 49 -5.36 -8.29 23.81
CA PRO A 49 -4.35 -9.27 23.40
C PRO A 49 -4.33 -9.54 21.88
N VAL A 50 -5.48 -9.45 21.23
CA VAL A 50 -5.60 -9.61 19.77
C VAL A 50 -4.95 -8.44 19.03
N LEU A 51 -5.17 -7.20 19.50
CA LEU A 51 -4.54 -6.01 18.92
C LEU A 51 -3.02 -6.04 19.12
N ALA A 52 -2.56 -6.41 20.32
CA ALA A 52 -1.13 -6.59 20.58
C ALA A 52 -0.50 -7.61 19.62
N GLY A 53 -1.12 -8.79 19.48
CA GLY A 53 -0.65 -9.83 18.56
C GLY A 53 -0.63 -9.37 17.09
N PHE A 54 -1.64 -8.62 16.65
CA PHE A 54 -1.65 -8.05 15.29
C PHE A 54 -0.51 -7.05 15.07
N ILE A 55 -0.25 -6.16 16.04
CA ILE A 55 0.86 -5.21 15.97
C ILE A 55 2.20 -5.94 15.85
N ASP A 56 2.39 -7.03 16.60
CA ASP A 56 3.62 -7.82 16.57
C ASP A 56 3.81 -8.52 15.22
N VAL A 57 2.74 -9.06 14.61
CA VAL A 57 2.79 -9.62 13.25
C VAL A 57 3.22 -8.55 12.24
N VAL A 58 2.64 -7.35 12.30
CA VAL A 58 2.99 -6.27 11.37
C VAL A 58 4.44 -5.84 11.56
N ARG A 59 4.92 -5.69 12.80
CA ARG A 59 6.32 -5.37 13.09
C ARG A 59 7.30 -6.41 12.54
N ALA A 60 7.01 -7.69 12.72
CA ALA A 60 7.83 -8.78 12.19
C ALA A 60 7.91 -8.73 10.65
N GLN A 61 6.79 -8.42 9.99
CA GLN A 61 6.73 -8.37 8.52
C GLN A 61 7.38 -7.12 7.93
N CYS A 62 7.33 -5.99 8.64
CA CYS A 62 8.06 -4.79 8.24
C CYS A 62 9.58 -4.92 8.44
N ALA A 63 10.03 -5.70 9.43
CA ALA A 63 11.47 -5.95 9.63
C ALA A 63 12.08 -6.89 8.58
N ALA A 64 11.25 -7.67 7.88
CA ALA A 64 11.66 -8.62 6.85
C ALA A 64 11.60 -8.05 5.41
N ALA A 65 11.05 -6.84 5.23
CA ALA A 65 10.87 -6.16 3.94
C ALA A 65 11.95 -5.11 3.71
#